data_AF-A0A7W9SPJ4-F1
#
_entry.id   AF-A0A7W9SPJ4-F1
#
_cell.length_a   1.000
_cell.length_b   1.000
_cell.length_c   1.000
_cell.angle_alpha   90.00
_cell.angle_beta   90.00
_cell.angle_gamma   90.00
#
_symmetry.space_group_name_H-M   'P 1'
#
loop_
_entity.id
_entity.type
_entity.pdbx_description
1 polymer ?
#
loop_
_entity_poly.entity_id
_entity_poly.type
_entity_poly.pdbx_seq_one_letter_code
_entity_poly.pdbx_strand_id
1 'polypeptide(L)'
;MVLQQCDVFSEMGFQKTVHFERRQVQRGIRDQVVILALKFGRRFYEKGGDRVFFLGRRQLPQGIAPQLADRAQGTAVVVSADGSLITTFRNPDFSKTLRHRQ
;
A
#
# COMPACT_ATOMS: atom_id res chain seq x y z
N MET A 1 -9.49 27.28 6.94
CA MET A 1 -10.57 26.66 6.15
C MET A 1 -9.91 26.00 4.94
N VAL A 2 -9.56 24.71 5.03
CA VAL A 2 -8.88 23.96 3.97
C VAL A 2 -9.92 23.05 3.33
N LEU A 3 -10.29 23.37 2.09
CA LEU A 3 -11.24 22.63 1.29
C LEU A 3 -10.64 21.30 0.81
N GLN A 4 -11.40 20.23 1.04
CA GLN A 4 -11.53 19.04 0.18
C GLN A 4 -10.24 18.29 -0.20
N GLN A 5 -9.69 17.53 0.74
CA GLN A 5 -9.28 16.15 0.43
C GLN A 5 -10.50 15.27 0.71
N CYS A 6 -11.46 15.23 -0.22
CA CYS A 6 -12.38 14.11 -0.28
C CYS A 6 -11.50 12.85 -0.33
N ASP A 7 -11.61 12.05 0.72
CA ASP A 7 -10.60 11.07 1.11
C ASP A 7 -10.55 9.96 0.06
N VAL A 8 -9.59 10.04 -0.87
CA VAL A 8 -9.40 9.09 -1.97
C VAL A 8 -9.36 7.64 -1.46
N PHE A 9 -8.89 7.43 -0.23
CA PHE A 9 -8.90 6.12 0.40
C PHE A 9 -10.33 5.65 0.69
N SER A 10 -11.18 6.54 1.24
CA SER A 10 -12.60 6.26 1.48
C SER A 10 -13.35 5.93 0.18
N GLU A 11 -13.09 6.66 -0.92
CA GLU A 11 -13.67 6.35 -2.24
C GLU A 11 -13.23 4.98 -2.77
N MET A 12 -12.00 4.57 -2.44
CA MET A 12 -11.46 3.25 -2.77
C MET A 12 -11.91 2.14 -1.78
N GLY A 13 -12.74 2.47 -0.79
CA GLY A 13 -13.22 1.52 0.23
C GLY A 13 -12.18 1.18 1.30
N PHE A 14 -11.23 2.08 1.58
CA PHE A 14 -10.20 1.94 2.60
C PHE A 14 -10.26 3.06 3.63
N GLN A 15 -9.88 2.75 4.88
CA GLN A 15 -9.85 3.72 5.97
C GLN A 15 -8.47 3.74 6.61
N LYS A 16 -7.83 4.91 6.73
CA LYS A 16 -6.53 5.00 7.43
C LYS A 16 -6.75 4.90 8.93
N THR A 17 -6.07 3.95 9.57
CA THR A 17 -5.98 3.94 11.04
C THR A 17 -4.89 4.89 11.52
N VAL A 18 -5.00 5.35 12.76
CA VAL A 18 -3.96 6.16 13.43
C VAL A 18 -2.61 5.42 13.42
N HIS A 19 -2.62 4.09 13.60
CA HIS A 19 -1.41 3.28 13.53
C HIS A 19 -0.77 3.35 12.14
N PHE A 20 -1.58 3.23 11.09
CA PHE A 20 -1.12 3.30 9.71
C PHE A 20 -0.49 4.65 9.38
N GLU A 21 -1.17 5.75 9.71
CA GLU A 21 -0.68 7.11 9.44
C GLU A 21 0.66 7.37 10.13
N ARG A 22 0.78 6.98 11.41
CA ARG A 22 2.04 7.10 12.15
C ARG A 22 3.17 6.34 11.48
N ARG A 23 2.92 5.10 11.05
CA ARG A 23 3.92 4.25 10.37
C ARG A 23 4.27 4.78 8.99
N GLN A 24 3.29 5.30 8.27
CA GLN A 24 3.46 5.90 6.96
C GLN A 24 4.42 7.11 7.04
N VAL A 25 4.18 8.02 7.98
CA VAL A 25 5.04 9.20 8.21
C VAL A 25 6.45 8.78 8.62
N GLN A 26 6.57 7.87 9.59
CA GLN A 26 7.88 7.36 10.06
C GLN A 26 8.74 6.75 8.95
N ARG A 27 8.11 6.20 7.91
CA ARG A 27 8.79 5.53 6.79
C ARG A 27 8.91 6.41 5.54
N GLY A 28 8.45 7.66 5.61
CA GLY A 28 8.48 8.59 4.47
C GLY A 28 7.67 8.11 3.26
N ILE A 29 6.61 7.32 3.49
CA ILE A 29 5.75 6.80 2.41
C ILE A 29 4.64 7.81 2.14
N ARG A 30 4.53 8.30 0.92
CA ARG A 30 3.49 9.27 0.53
C ARG A 30 2.19 8.56 0.15
N ASP A 31 1.07 9.25 0.29
CA ASP A 31 -0.26 8.73 -0.09
C ASP A 31 -0.30 8.18 -1.51
N GLN A 32 0.30 8.91 -2.47
CA GLN A 32 0.42 8.46 -3.85
C GLN A 32 1.05 7.07 -3.99
N VAL A 33 2.02 6.72 -3.13
CA VAL A 33 2.68 5.41 -3.15
C VAL A 33 1.76 4.33 -2.57
N VAL A 34 1.02 4.65 -1.51
CA VAL A 34 0.01 3.75 -0.93
C VAL A 34 -1.08 3.47 -1.97
N ILE A 35 -1.58 4.52 -2.65
CA ILE A 35 -2.60 4.41 -3.70
C ILE A 35 -2.11 3.51 -4.83
N LEU A 36 -0.87 3.68 -5.30
CA LEU A 36 -0.28 2.80 -6.32
C LEU A 36 -0.24 1.34 -5.86
N ALA A 37 0.12 1.08 -4.61
CA ALA A 37 0.15 -0.27 -4.06
C ALA A 37 -1.25 -0.89 -3.97
N LEU A 38 -2.26 -0.13 -3.53
CA LEU A 38 -3.64 -0.60 -3.45
C LEU A 38 -4.25 -0.85 -4.84
N LYS A 39 -3.93 -0.02 -5.84
CA LYS A 39 -4.48 -0.12 -7.21
C LYS A 39 -3.80 -1.21 -8.03
N PHE A 40 -2.47 -1.23 -8.06
CA PHE A 40 -1.70 -2.06 -8.99
C PHE A 40 -0.95 -3.22 -8.30
N GLY A 41 -0.79 -3.16 -6.97
CA GLY A 41 -0.10 -4.19 -6.23
C GLY A 41 -0.78 -5.55 -6.33
N ARG A 42 0.03 -6.60 -6.26
CA ARG A 42 -0.46 -7.97 -6.17
C ARG A 42 -1.08 -8.18 -4.78
N ARG A 43 -2.26 -8.77 -4.75
CA ARG A 43 -3.01 -9.06 -3.52
C ARG A 43 -2.69 -10.44 -3.01
N PHE A 44 -2.50 -10.56 -1.70
CA PHE A 44 -2.28 -11.79 -0.98
C PHE A 44 -3.28 -11.85 0.17
N TYR A 45 -3.96 -12.98 0.33
CA TYR A 45 -4.92 -13.20 1.40
C TYR A 45 -4.22 -13.95 2.53
N GLU A 46 -4.34 -13.43 3.75
CA GLU A 46 -3.85 -14.06 4.97
C GLU A 46 -5.04 -14.73 5.70
N LYS A 47 -4.75 -15.65 6.63
CA LYS A 47 -5.80 -16.31 7.44
C LYS A 47 -6.54 -15.24 8.26
N GLY A 48 -7.87 -15.22 8.17
CA GLY A 48 -8.72 -14.24 8.88
C GLY A 48 -9.28 -13.12 8.01
N GLY A 49 -8.99 -13.11 6.70
CA GLY A 49 -9.57 -12.13 5.75
C GLY A 49 -8.71 -10.88 5.54
N ASP A 50 -7.60 -10.77 6.28
CA ASP A 50 -6.58 -9.74 6.07
C ASP A 50 -5.94 -9.89 4.69
N ARG A 51 -5.54 -8.76 4.13
CA ARG A 51 -4.99 -8.64 2.79
C ARG A 51 -3.68 -7.87 2.81
N VAL A 52 -2.72 -8.36 2.04
CA VAL A 52 -1.48 -7.64 1.76
C VAL A 52 -1.43 -7.26 0.30
N PHE A 53 -1.26 -5.97 0.04
CA PHE A 53 -1.06 -5.41 -1.30
C PHE A 53 0.42 -5.11 -1.46
N PHE A 54 1.09 -5.82 -2.37
CA PHE A 54 2.52 -5.64 -2.63
C PHE A 54 2.77 -5.11 -4.04
N LEU A 55 3.41 -3.94 -4.13
CA LEU A 55 3.79 -3.30 -5.37
C LEU A 55 5.21 -3.71 -5.78
N GLY A 56 5.33 -4.78 -6.54
CA GLY A 56 6.59 -5.19 -7.15
C GLY A 56 6.89 -4.42 -8.43
N ARG A 57 8.12 -4.59 -8.95
CA ARG A 57 8.57 -3.93 -10.19
C ARG A 57 7.66 -4.23 -11.39
N ARG A 58 7.13 -5.46 -11.48
CA ARG A 58 6.25 -5.91 -12.57
C ARG A 58 4.84 -5.32 -12.52
N GLN A 59 4.45 -4.77 -11.37
CA GLN A 59 3.13 -4.19 -11.14
C GLN A 59 3.12 -2.67 -11.38
N LEU A 60 4.28 -2.05 -11.61
CA LEU A 60 4.33 -0.63 -11.86
C LEU A 60 3.63 -0.29 -13.19
N PRO A 61 2.76 0.73 -13.22
CA PRO A 61 2.07 1.12 -14.45
C PRO A 61 3.07 1.65 -15.48
N GLN A 62 2.77 1.44 -16.77
CA GLN A 62 3.56 2.01 -17.87
C GLN A 62 3.48 3.55 -17.83
N GLY A 63 4.59 4.23 -18.14
CA GLY A 63 4.66 5.69 -18.16
C GLY A 63 4.79 6.36 -16.80
N ILE A 64 4.93 5.60 -15.71
CA ILE A 64 5.23 6.16 -14.38
C ILE A 64 6.59 6.87 -14.39
N ALA A 65 6.66 8.04 -13.74
CA ALA A 65 7.93 8.76 -13.59
C ALA A 65 8.96 7.87 -12.87
N PRO A 66 10.21 7.74 -13.36
CA PRO A 66 11.22 6.86 -12.77
C PRO A 66 11.45 7.08 -11.27
N GLN A 67 11.48 8.34 -10.83
CA GLN A 67 11.67 8.68 -9.41
C GLN A 67 10.50 8.24 -8.54
N LEU A 68 9.29 8.20 -9.09
CA LEU A 68 8.11 7.67 -8.39
C LEU A 68 8.13 6.14 -8.39
N ALA A 69 8.53 5.52 -9.51
CA ALA A 69 8.71 4.08 -9.62
C ALA A 69 9.67 3.55 -8.55
N ASP A 70 10.84 4.17 -8.40
CA ASP A 70 11.86 3.80 -7.41
C ASP A 70 11.36 3.94 -5.96
N ARG A 71 10.53 4.96 -5.71
CA ARG A 71 9.91 5.18 -4.39
C ARG A 71 8.73 4.25 -4.13
N ALA A 72 8.07 3.74 -5.16
CA ALA A 72 6.88 2.91 -5.03
C ALA A 72 7.20 1.41 -5.03
N GLN A 73 8.27 1.01 -5.73
CA GLN A 73 8.68 -0.39 -5.80
C GLN A 73 9.00 -0.96 -4.40
N GLY A 74 8.49 -2.16 -4.15
CA GLY A 74 8.68 -2.87 -2.89
C GLY A 74 7.75 -2.41 -1.78
N THR A 75 6.81 -1.50 -2.04
CA THR A 75 5.83 -1.09 -1.03
C THR A 75 4.82 -2.20 -0.76
N ALA A 76 4.64 -2.54 0.51
CA ALA A 76 3.60 -3.41 1.02
C ALA A 76 2.61 -2.60 1.86
N VAL A 77 1.32 -2.86 1.68
CA VAL A 77 0.23 -2.29 2.48
C VAL A 77 -0.58 -3.45 3.06
N VAL A 78 -0.73 -3.46 4.38
CA VAL A 78 -1.54 -4.45 5.11
C VAL A 78 -2.90 -3.83 5.39
N VAL A 79 -3.95 -4.55 5.03
CA VAL A 79 -5.35 -4.15 5.13
C VAL A 79 -6.11 -5.23 5.88
N SER A 80 -6.91 -4.82 6.85
CA SER A 80 -7.80 -5.72 7.57
C SER A 80 -8.99 -6.15 6.69
N ALA A 81 -9.71 -7.19 7.10
CA ALA A 81 -10.90 -7.68 6.41
C ALA A 81 -11.96 -6.58 6.17
N ASP A 82 -12.09 -5.64 7.10
CA ASP A 82 -13.03 -4.49 7.06
C ASP A 82 -12.59 -3.32 6.16
N GLY A 83 -11.39 -3.39 5.55
CA GLY A 83 -10.85 -2.30 4.73
C GLY A 83 -10.00 -1.29 5.50
N SER A 84 -9.81 -1.47 6.82
CA SER A 84 -8.91 -0.64 7.61
C SER A 84 -7.44 -0.87 7.19
N LEU A 85 -6.73 0.20 6.82
CA LEU A 85 -5.30 0.15 6.56
C LEU A 85 -4.56 0.04 7.90
N ILE A 86 -3.77 -1.02 8.06
CA ILE A 86 -3.11 -1.34 9.33
C ILE A 86 -1.67 -0.81 9.32
N THR A 87 -0.87 -1.19 8.33
CA THR A 87 0.51 -0.69 8.22
C THR A 87 0.98 -0.62 6.77
N THR A 88 2.01 0.19 6.51
CA THR A 88 2.69 0.27 5.21
C THR A 88 4.20 0.31 5.40
N PHE A 89 4.95 -0.41 4.57
CA PHE A 89 6.41 -0.41 4.60
C PHE A 89 6.99 -0.68 3.22
N ARG A 90 8.28 -0.37 3.03
CA ARG A 90 9.02 -0.72 1.82
C ARG A 90 9.96 -1.88 2.13
N ASN A 91 9.83 -2.96 1.38
CA ASN A 91 10.74 -4.11 1.40
C ASN A 91 10.76 -4.75 -0.01
N PRO A 92 11.79 -4.47 -0.83
CA PRO A 92 11.90 -4.99 -2.20
C PRO A 92 11.89 -6.53 -2.28
N ASP A 93 12.43 -7.20 -1.26
CA ASP A 93 12.52 -8.66 -1.19
C ASP A 93 11.27 -9.33 -0.59
N PHE A 94 10.26 -8.55 -0.20
CA PHE A 94 9.07 -9.07 0.48
C PHE A 94 8.29 -10.10 -0.35
N SER A 95 8.42 -10.06 -1.68
CA SER A 95 7.88 -11.09 -2.57
C SER A 95 8.35 -12.51 -2.23
N LYS A 96 9.59 -12.67 -1.73
CA LYS A 96 10.13 -13.96 -1.27
C LYS A 96 9.37 -14.45 -0.04
N THR A 97 9.17 -13.58 0.95
CA THR A 97 8.41 -13.88 2.17
C THR A 97 6.96 -14.25 1.86
N LEU A 98 6.33 -13.54 0.92
CA LEU A 98 4.94 -13.81 0.52
C LEU A 98 4.77 -15.18 -0.15
N ARG A 99 5.77 -15.66 -0.90
CA ARG A 99 5.73 -17.00 -1.52
C ARG A 99 5.69 -18.12 -0.49
N HIS A 100 6.29 -17.93 0.68
CA HIS A 100 6.31 -18.93 1.75
C HIS A 100 5.05 -18.95 2.62
N ARG A 101 4.14 -17.98 2.43
CA ARG A 101 2.89 -17.87 3.19
C ARG A 101 1.65 -18.35 2.43
N GLN A 102 1.81 -18.70 1.15
CA GLN A 102 0.75 -19.29 0.32
C GLN A 102 0.60 -20.79 0.56
#